data_AF-A0A2T9ZMX1-F1
#
_entry.id   AF-A0A2T9ZMX1-F1
#
_cell.length_a   1.000
_cell.length_b   1.000
_cell.length_c   1.000
_cell.angle_alpha   90.00
_cell.angle_beta   90.00
_cell.angle_gamma   90.00
#
_symmetry.space_group_name_H-M   'P 1'
#
loop_
_entity.id
_entity.type
_entity.pdbx_description
1 polymer ?
#
loop_
_entity_poly.entity_id
_entity_poly.type
_entity_poly.pdbx_seq_one_letter_code
_entity_poly.pdbx_strand_id
1 'polypeptide(L)'
;MSIDIKTMNVEPRRQTFAHVARRLGSDVPASRYEEGMYDVQATTHFHYRPLWGPEYWTFDEGRTAIKMQDWYLFKDPRQFYYGTYTIARANMHQTTERNFAFEEKRNMLANIDPAWREMIVNYLIPLRHYEWGANMNACSISDAGY
;
A
#
# COMPACT_ATOMS: atom_id res chain seq x y z
N MET A 1 -36.88 19.52 2.40
CA MET A 1 -36.76 19.49 3.87
C MET A 1 -35.70 18.47 4.22
N SER A 2 -34.48 18.89 4.59
CA SER A 2 -33.52 17.98 5.22
C SER A 2 -33.87 17.87 6.71
N ILE A 3 -33.89 16.65 7.22
CA ILE A 3 -34.04 16.40 8.65
C ILE A 3 -32.62 16.35 9.22
N ASP A 4 -32.25 17.37 9.98
CA ASP A 4 -31.00 17.35 10.75
C ASP A 4 -31.25 16.69 12.10
N ILE A 5 -30.71 15.49 12.26
CA ILE A 5 -30.79 14.73 13.51
C ILE A 5 -29.85 15.40 14.53
N LYS A 6 -30.40 15.89 15.64
CA LYS A 6 -29.62 16.46 16.74
C LYS A 6 -28.90 15.35 17.50
N THR A 7 -27.57 15.38 17.49
CA THR A 7 -26.72 14.53 18.32
C THR A 7 -26.21 15.30 19.53
N MET A 8 -26.02 14.61 20.66
CA MET A 8 -25.27 15.20 21.78
C MET A 8 -23.79 15.25 21.42
N ASN A 9 -23.21 16.44 21.43
CA ASN A 9 -21.76 16.63 21.25
C ASN A 9 -21.06 16.57 22.60
N VAL A 10 -20.04 15.73 22.70
CA VAL A 10 -19.17 15.60 23.88
C VAL A 10 -17.82 16.20 23.53
N GLU A 11 -17.33 17.14 24.34
CA GLU A 11 -16.03 17.77 24.15
C GLU A 11 -14.90 16.79 24.51
N PRO A 12 -14.04 16.40 23.54
CA PRO A 12 -12.94 15.49 23.80
C PRO A 12 -11.74 16.22 24.41
N ARG A 13 -10.92 15.50 25.18
CA ARG A 13 -9.69 16.07 25.80
C ARG A 13 -8.54 16.29 24.80
N ARG A 14 -8.59 15.61 23.65
CA ARG A 14 -7.65 15.70 22.53
C ARG A 14 -8.32 15.19 21.27
N GLN A 15 -7.80 15.56 20.10
CA GLN A 15 -8.40 15.19 18.82
C GLN A 15 -7.72 13.98 18.16
N THR A 16 -6.42 13.78 18.39
CA THR A 16 -5.67 12.63 17.83
C THR A 16 -4.54 12.16 18.77
N PHE A 17 -3.72 11.21 18.31
CA PHE A 17 -2.55 10.75 19.03
C PHE A 17 -1.44 11.82 19.04
N ALA A 18 -0.68 11.85 20.12
CA ALA A 18 0.33 12.90 20.32
C ALA A 18 1.44 12.91 19.25
N HIS A 19 1.81 11.76 18.67
CA HIS A 19 2.79 11.71 17.58
C HIS A 19 2.22 12.32 16.29
N VAL A 20 0.97 12.00 15.96
CA VAL A 20 0.26 12.59 14.82
C VAL A 20 0.11 14.10 14.98
N ALA A 21 -0.34 14.58 16.14
CA ALA A 21 -0.47 16.02 16.39
C ALA A 21 0.86 16.79 16.22
N ARG A 22 2.00 16.18 16.61
CA ARG A 22 3.33 16.77 16.35
C ARG A 22 3.65 16.86 14.85
N ARG A 23 3.26 15.86 14.06
CA ARG A 23 3.44 15.86 12.60
C ARG A 23 2.53 16.89 11.90
N LEU A 24 1.31 17.08 12.41
CA LEU A 24 0.35 18.06 11.87
C LEU A 24 0.59 19.49 12.38
N GLY A 25 1.42 19.67 13.39
CA GLY A 25 1.71 20.97 14.02
C GLY A 25 0.61 21.50 14.94
N SER A 26 -0.50 20.76 15.11
CA SER A 26 -1.59 21.10 16.03
C SER A 26 -2.42 19.85 16.38
N ASP A 27 -3.15 19.89 17.50
CA ASP A 27 -4.08 18.83 17.90
C ASP A 27 -5.42 18.99 17.19
N VAL A 28 -5.45 18.57 15.93
CA VAL A 28 -6.63 18.56 15.07
C VAL A 28 -7.03 17.12 14.73
N PRO A 29 -8.30 16.87 14.38
CA PRO A 29 -8.72 15.56 13.91
C PRO A 29 -7.88 15.12 12.71
N ALA A 30 -7.25 13.95 12.81
CA ALA A 30 -6.42 13.38 11.76
C ALA A 30 -7.23 12.42 10.88
N SER A 31 -6.79 12.25 9.63
CA SER A 31 -7.36 11.23 8.75
C SER A 31 -6.95 9.81 9.20
N ARG A 32 -7.72 8.81 8.77
CA ARG A 32 -7.37 7.39 9.01
C ARG A 32 -6.01 7.00 8.43
N TYR A 33 -5.62 7.63 7.33
CA TYR A 33 -4.32 7.42 6.72
C TYR A 33 -3.20 7.97 7.61
N GLU A 34 -3.34 9.20 8.11
CA GLU A 34 -2.32 9.84 8.96
C GLU A 34 -2.13 9.10 10.28
N GLU A 35 -3.23 8.70 10.95
CA GLU A 35 -3.14 7.90 12.18
C GLU A 35 -2.59 6.50 11.95
N GLY A 36 -2.78 5.94 10.75
CA GLY A 36 -2.31 4.61 10.40
C GLY A 36 -0.87 4.56 9.91
N MET A 37 -0.25 5.70 9.56
CA MET A 37 1.04 5.74 8.87
C MET A 37 2.13 6.52 9.59
N TYR A 38 1.81 7.60 10.31
CA TYR A 38 2.88 8.38 10.96
C TYR A 38 3.40 7.69 12.21
N ASP A 39 4.74 7.56 12.28
CA ASP A 39 5.47 7.20 13.51
C ASP A 39 5.00 5.91 14.18
N VAL A 40 4.46 4.97 13.39
CA VAL A 40 4.01 3.65 13.89
C VAL A 40 5.18 2.68 14.01
N GLN A 41 6.22 2.84 13.20
CA GLN A 41 7.41 1.99 13.21
C GLN A 41 8.29 2.26 14.43
N ALA A 42 8.86 1.21 15.02
CA ALA A 42 9.88 1.33 16.05
C ALA A 42 11.18 1.92 15.45
N THR A 43 11.77 2.92 16.11
CA THR A 43 12.95 3.64 15.57
C THR A 43 14.20 3.51 16.42
N THR A 44 14.09 3.04 17.66
CA THR A 44 15.22 2.99 18.60
C THR A 44 15.00 1.93 19.69
N HIS A 45 16.02 1.70 20.52
CA HIS A 45 16.02 0.77 21.65
C HIS A 45 15.75 -0.71 21.27
N PHE A 46 16.25 -1.12 20.11
CA PHE A 46 16.28 -2.54 19.74
C PHE A 46 17.20 -3.32 20.67
N HIS A 47 16.75 -4.50 21.08
CA HIS A 47 17.45 -5.30 22.10
C HIS A 47 18.54 -6.20 21.50
N TYR A 48 18.36 -6.63 20.24
CA TYR A 48 19.22 -7.59 19.58
C TYR A 48 19.45 -7.18 18.14
N ARG A 49 20.62 -7.51 17.61
CA ARG A 49 20.89 -7.38 16.18
C ARG A 49 20.26 -8.55 15.40
N PRO A 50 19.84 -8.33 14.15
CA PRO A 50 19.37 -9.41 13.28
C PRO A 50 20.47 -10.45 13.05
N LEU A 51 20.13 -11.74 13.16
CA LEU A 51 21.10 -12.83 12.94
C LEU A 51 21.51 -13.01 11.48
N TRP A 52 20.63 -12.61 10.55
CA TRP A 52 20.79 -12.77 9.10
C TRP A 52 21.45 -11.55 8.42
N GLY A 53 21.73 -10.48 9.18
CA GLY A 53 22.33 -9.24 8.68
C GLY A 53 22.80 -8.38 9.85
N PRO A 54 23.83 -8.83 10.60
CA PRO A 54 24.27 -8.21 11.85
C PRO A 54 24.94 -6.84 11.68
N GLU A 55 25.17 -6.38 10.45
CA GLU A 55 25.79 -5.10 10.12
C GLU A 55 24.85 -3.93 10.44
N TYR A 56 23.54 -4.16 10.29
CA TYR A 56 22.49 -3.16 10.46
C TYR A 56 21.60 -3.48 11.66
N TRP A 57 20.98 -2.45 12.23
CA TRP A 57 19.88 -2.65 13.17
C TRP A 57 18.57 -3.02 12.44
N THR A 58 17.56 -3.40 13.22
CA THR A 58 16.18 -3.49 12.72
C THR A 58 15.73 -2.08 12.32
N PHE A 59 15.08 -1.94 11.15
CA PHE A 59 14.68 -0.64 10.59
C PHE A 59 15.83 0.37 10.61
N ASP A 60 16.91 0.09 9.89
CA ASP A 60 18.12 0.94 9.86
C ASP A 60 18.17 1.75 8.56
N GLU A 61 18.13 3.08 8.67
CA GLU A 61 18.25 4.02 7.53
C GLU A 61 19.58 3.87 6.76
N GLY A 62 20.58 3.22 7.36
CA GLY A 62 21.87 2.87 6.76
C GLY A 62 21.78 1.78 5.69
N ARG A 63 20.66 1.05 5.58
CA ARG A 63 20.44 0.02 4.55
C ARG A 63 20.40 0.58 3.12
N THR A 64 20.23 1.89 2.98
CA THR A 64 20.30 2.60 1.72
C THR A 64 21.36 3.71 1.76
N ALA A 65 21.95 3.98 0.60
CA ALA A 65 22.84 5.11 0.41
C ALA A 65 22.11 6.46 0.47
N ILE A 66 20.78 6.45 0.24
CA ILE A 66 19.93 7.64 0.33
C ILE A 66 19.87 8.12 1.79
N LYS A 67 19.91 9.43 1.99
CA LYS A 67 19.75 10.06 3.30
C LYS A 67 18.62 11.06 3.25
N MET A 68 17.71 10.94 4.21
CA MET A 68 16.54 11.79 4.38
C MET A 68 16.59 12.40 5.76
N GLN A 69 16.20 13.67 5.89
CA GLN A 69 16.01 14.27 7.21
C GLN A 69 14.77 13.68 7.90
N ASP A 70 13.77 13.29 7.12
CA ASP A 70 12.51 12.72 7.60
C ASP A 70 11.92 11.78 6.54
N TRP A 71 11.93 10.48 6.83
CA TRP A 71 11.37 9.45 5.94
C TRP A 71 9.83 9.53 5.86
N TYR A 72 9.16 10.08 6.87
CA TYR A 72 7.70 10.24 6.90
C TYR A 72 7.20 11.45 6.07
N LEU A 73 8.11 12.19 5.44
CA LEU A 73 7.73 13.25 4.50
C LEU A 73 7.07 12.68 3.24
N PHE A 74 7.43 11.45 2.85
CA PHE A 74 6.83 10.77 1.71
C PHE A 74 5.42 10.28 2.07
N LYS A 75 4.41 10.92 1.48
CA LYS A 75 3.00 10.57 1.68
C LYS A 75 2.42 10.02 0.40
N ASP A 76 1.56 9.01 0.53
CA ASP A 76 0.81 8.47 -0.59
C ASP A 76 -0.37 9.40 -0.91
N PRO A 77 -0.40 10.09 -2.05
CA PRO A 77 -1.52 10.95 -2.43
C PRO A 77 -2.84 10.18 -2.59
N ARG A 78 -2.79 8.85 -2.76
CA ARG A 78 -3.96 7.97 -2.84
C ARG A 78 -4.53 7.62 -1.46
N GLN A 79 -3.80 7.95 -0.38
CA GLN A 79 -4.14 7.64 1.01
C GLN A 79 -4.48 6.15 1.24
N PHE A 80 -3.65 5.27 0.68
CA PHE A 80 -3.77 3.83 0.89
C PHE A 80 -3.19 3.42 2.24
N TYR A 81 -4.09 3.23 3.21
CA TYR A 81 -3.89 2.27 4.29
C TYR A 81 -4.57 0.95 3.91
N TYR A 82 -4.39 -0.10 4.72
CA TYR A 82 -4.86 -1.45 4.37
C TYR A 82 -6.32 -1.49 3.89
N GLY A 83 -7.22 -0.77 4.57
CA GLY A 83 -8.64 -0.73 4.22
C GLY A 83 -8.91 -0.08 2.85
N THR A 84 -8.41 1.14 2.62
CA THR A 84 -8.65 1.83 1.34
C THR A 84 -7.97 1.12 0.17
N TYR A 85 -6.79 0.52 0.38
CA TYR A 85 -6.12 -0.30 -0.61
C TYR A 85 -6.94 -1.52 -1.03
N THR A 86 -7.42 -2.31 -0.05
CA THR A 86 -8.15 -3.55 -0.33
C THR A 86 -9.49 -3.29 -1.00
N ILE A 87 -10.22 -2.25 -0.58
CA ILE A 87 -11.47 -1.82 -1.24
C ILE A 87 -11.22 -1.44 -2.70
N ALA A 88 -10.19 -0.63 -2.97
CA ALA A 88 -9.85 -0.23 -4.33
C ALA A 88 -9.49 -1.44 -5.20
N ARG A 89 -8.70 -2.39 -4.68
CA ARG A 89 -8.34 -3.62 -5.40
C ARG A 89 -9.52 -4.57 -5.61
N ALA A 90 -10.44 -4.68 -4.66
CA ALA A 90 -11.65 -5.48 -4.81
C ALA A 90 -12.52 -4.98 -5.97
N ASN A 91 -12.71 -3.67 -6.09
CA ASN A 91 -13.48 -3.08 -7.20
C ASN A 91 -12.82 -3.35 -8.57
N MET A 92 -11.49 -3.27 -8.64
CA MET A 92 -10.73 -3.61 -9.86
C MET A 92 -10.88 -5.09 -10.21
N HIS A 93 -10.80 -5.97 -9.21
CA HIS A 93 -10.93 -7.41 -9.39
C HIS A 93 -12.32 -7.80 -9.89
N GLN A 94 -13.41 -7.24 -9.32
CA GLN A 94 -14.77 -7.49 -9.78
C GLN A 94 -14.99 -7.15 -11.26
N THR A 95 -14.39 -6.04 -11.73
CA THR A 95 -14.46 -5.67 -13.15
C THR A 95 -13.69 -6.66 -14.01
N THR A 96 -12.52 -7.10 -13.53
CA THR A 96 -11.66 -8.08 -14.21
C THR A 96 -12.37 -9.43 -14.36
N GLU A 97 -12.94 -9.95 -13.27
CA GLU A 97 -13.72 -11.20 -13.25
C GLU A 97 -14.88 -11.16 -14.24
N ARG A 98 -15.63 -10.05 -14.28
CA ARG A 98 -16.72 -9.88 -15.26
C ARG A 98 -16.21 -9.92 -16.71
N ASN A 99 -15.06 -9.33 -16.98
CA ASN A 99 -14.47 -9.33 -18.31
C ASN A 99 -14.02 -10.74 -18.73
N PHE A 100 -13.38 -11.49 -17.84
CA PHE A 100 -13.02 -12.89 -18.10
C PHE A 100 -14.26 -13.77 -18.31
N ALA A 101 -15.28 -13.64 -17.45
CA ALA A 101 -16.52 -14.39 -17.63
C ALA A 101 -17.23 -14.07 -18.96
N PHE A 102 -17.16 -12.82 -19.42
CA PHE A 102 -17.70 -12.42 -20.73
C PHE A 102 -16.89 -13.00 -21.89
N GLU A 103 -15.56 -12.96 -21.80
CA GLU A 103 -14.64 -13.57 -22.75
C GLU A 103 -14.94 -15.07 -22.89
N GLU A 104 -14.96 -15.82 -21.78
CA GLU A 104 -15.19 -17.26 -21.75
C GLU A 104 -16.56 -17.63 -22.34
N LYS A 105 -17.62 -16.90 -21.95
CA LYS A 105 -18.98 -17.13 -22.47
C LYS A 105 -19.08 -16.96 -23.98
N ARG A 106 -18.24 -16.10 -24.58
CA ARG A 106 -18.23 -15.80 -26.02
C ARG A 106 -17.08 -16.47 -26.75
N ASN A 107 -16.23 -17.22 -26.04
CA ASN A 107 -15.05 -17.89 -26.53
C ASN A 107 -14.15 -16.95 -27.37
N MET A 108 -13.99 -15.70 -26.93
CA MET A 108 -13.44 -14.63 -27.77
C MET A 108 -11.97 -14.90 -28.13
N LEU A 109 -11.15 -15.34 -27.17
CA LEU A 109 -9.73 -15.65 -27.38
C LEU A 109 -9.52 -16.91 -28.21
N ALA A 110 -10.49 -17.82 -28.28
CA ALA A 110 -10.41 -18.96 -29.20
C ALA A 110 -10.81 -18.59 -30.63
N ASN A 111 -11.59 -17.52 -30.79
CA ASN A 111 -12.12 -17.07 -32.08
C ASN A 111 -11.26 -15.99 -32.76
N ILE A 112 -10.21 -15.49 -32.12
CA ILE A 112 -9.22 -14.64 -32.79
C ILE A 112 -8.35 -15.46 -33.75
N ASP A 113 -7.75 -14.78 -34.73
CA ASP A 113 -6.79 -15.39 -35.64
C ASP A 113 -5.66 -16.10 -34.84
N PRO A 114 -5.35 -17.37 -35.15
CA PRO A 114 -4.32 -18.14 -34.46
C PRO A 114 -2.96 -17.43 -34.36
N ALA A 115 -2.57 -16.63 -35.36
CA ALA A 115 -1.31 -15.88 -35.31
C ALA A 115 -1.27 -14.88 -34.15
N TRP A 116 -2.39 -14.24 -33.83
CA TRP A 116 -2.50 -13.34 -32.67
C TRP A 116 -2.48 -14.09 -31.35
N ARG A 117 -3.13 -15.25 -31.29
CA ARG A 117 -3.08 -16.11 -30.11
C ARG A 117 -1.64 -16.56 -29.80
N GLU A 118 -0.89 -16.97 -30.82
CA GLU A 118 0.53 -17.32 -30.67
C GLU A 118 1.36 -16.13 -30.19
N MET A 119 1.11 -14.91 -30.68
CA MET A 119 1.81 -13.73 -30.16
C MET A 119 1.51 -13.48 -28.67
N ILE A 120 0.26 -13.65 -28.23
CA ILE A 120 -0.09 -13.51 -26.81
C ILE A 120 0.67 -14.53 -25.96
N VAL A 121 0.67 -15.81 -26.38
CA VAL A 121 1.33 -16.90 -25.64
C VAL A 121 2.84 -16.69 -25.58
N ASN A 122 3.45 -16.24 -26.67
CA ASN A 122 4.91 -16.13 -26.77
C ASN A 122 5.48 -14.82 -26.19
N TYR A 123 4.68 -13.74 -26.12
CA TYR A 123 5.18 -12.43 -25.70
C TYR A 123 4.44 -11.80 -24.52
N LEU A 124 3.13 -11.99 -24.38
CA LEU A 124 2.36 -11.40 -23.28
C LEU A 124 2.38 -12.27 -22.02
N ILE A 125 2.05 -13.56 -22.15
CA ILE A 125 1.99 -14.48 -21.00
C ILE A 125 3.34 -14.60 -20.26
N PRO A 126 4.50 -14.63 -20.93
CA PRO A 126 5.79 -14.71 -20.24
C PRO A 126 6.10 -13.50 -19.37
N LEU A 127 5.45 -12.35 -19.57
CA LEU A 127 5.60 -11.18 -18.67
C LEU A 127 5.18 -11.50 -17.23
N ARG A 128 4.41 -12.57 -16.97
CA ARG A 128 4.17 -13.04 -15.60
C ARG A 128 5.45 -13.34 -14.82
N HIS A 129 6.53 -13.74 -15.50
CA HIS A 129 7.83 -14.00 -14.88
C HIS A 129 8.53 -12.68 -14.51
N TYR A 130 8.36 -11.64 -15.34
CA TYR A 130 8.81 -10.29 -15.02
C TYR A 130 8.04 -9.73 -13.81
N GLU A 131 6.71 -9.85 -13.81
CA GLU A 131 5.87 -9.42 -12.69
C GLU A 131 6.19 -10.19 -11.38
N TRP A 132 6.55 -11.47 -11.49
CA TRP A 132 7.04 -12.24 -10.34
C TRP A 132 8.35 -11.69 -9.78
N GLY A 133 9.31 -11.35 -10.65
CA GLY A 133 10.55 -10.68 -10.21
C GLY A 133 10.27 -9.33 -9.55
N ALA A 134 9.35 -8.54 -10.11
CA ALA A 134 8.92 -7.28 -9.51
C ALA A 134 8.26 -7.49 -8.14
N ASN A 135 7.45 -8.53 -7.98
CA ASN A 135 6.86 -8.92 -6.70
C ASN A 135 7.94 -9.22 -5.65
N MET A 136 8.94 -10.05 -5.99
CA MET A 136 10.04 -10.38 -5.08
C MET A 136 10.83 -9.14 -4.65
N ASN A 137 11.10 -8.24 -5.60
CA ASN A 137 11.77 -6.98 -5.33
C ASN A 137 10.94 -6.10 -4.37
N ALA A 138 9.62 -5.98 -4.58
CA ALA A 138 8.73 -5.20 -3.72
C ALA A 138 8.61 -5.79 -2.30
N CYS A 139 8.62 -7.11 -2.16
CA CYS A 139 8.70 -7.77 -0.86
C CYS A 139 10.00 -7.43 -0.14
N SER A 140 11.14 -7.49 -0.84
CA SER A 140 12.44 -7.12 -0.28
C SER A 140 12.50 -5.65 0.15
N ILE A 141 11.88 -4.74 -0.63
CA ILE A 141 11.81 -3.31 -0.28
C ILE A 141 10.96 -3.11 0.97
N SER A 142 9.82 -3.80 1.09
CA SER A 142 8.94 -3.69 2.26
C SER A 142 9.59 -4.21 3.54
N ASP A 143 10.47 -5.22 3.44
CA ASP A 143 11.19 -5.79 4.57
C ASP A 143 12.40 -4.93 4.99
N ALA A 144 13.15 -4.40 4.02
CA ALA A 144 14.36 -3.63 4.27
C ALA A 144 14.15 -2.12 4.42
N GLY A 145 12.96 -1.63 4.09
CA GLY A 145 12.60 -0.21 4.12
C GLY A 145 12.64 0.39 5.52
N TYR A 146 12.81 1.71 5.57
CA TYR A 146 12.66 2.54 6.77
C TYR A 146 11.40 3.39 6.65
#